data_AF-K6XP69-F1
#
_entry.id   AF-K6XP69-F1
#
_cell.length_a   1.000
_cell.length_b   1.000
_cell.length_c   1.000
_cell.angle_alpha   90.00
_cell.angle_beta   90.00
_cell.angle_gamma   90.00
#
_symmetry.space_group_name_H-M   'P 1'
#
loop_
_entity.id
_entity.type
_entity.pdbx_description
1 polymer ?
#
loop_
_entity_poly.entity_id
_entity_poly.type
_entity_poly.pdbx_seq_one_letter_code
_entity_poly.pdbx_strand_id
1 'polypeptide(L)'
;MRTLKSLFTPITVSLAFLLAQPVAIAKPPAHNGPLHIHPILKQLDLTDAQRQDIRLLIKQNRTTKDTYQPDQESTRESIRNLIQNDVWAQGDISSAIQAEQHLQNQLRWLDIKTQQQIWLTLDDAQKVKFLGELDAEQEEKGHGLKPQQSNSRDNSNPMMSVAQRQAEHFAALNLTKEQQTLFTTQRSAEKADKEANKSAREAFRAQLISIVTSESLNEASWTALQAETEAQRFEHALTRAKNQHTFWNALTSEQQSTLQEMMESRQKRESKKRNSFGRADR
;
A
#
# COMPACT_ATOMS: atom_id res chain seq x y z
N MET A 1 -3.00 -45.46 -22.78
CA MET A 1 -2.28 -45.89 -21.54
C MET A 1 -1.76 -44.62 -20.87
N ARG A 2 -1.97 -44.26 -19.61
CA ARG A 2 -2.72 -44.78 -18.47
C ARG A 2 -3.29 -43.55 -17.75
N THR A 3 -4.54 -43.63 -17.37
CA THR A 3 -5.24 -42.70 -16.47
C THR A 3 -4.65 -42.79 -15.06
N LEU A 4 -4.40 -41.64 -14.42
CA LEU A 4 -4.30 -41.56 -12.96
C LEU A 4 -5.52 -40.81 -12.42
N LYS A 5 -6.56 -41.62 -12.13
CA LYS A 5 -7.60 -41.30 -11.16
C LYS A 5 -7.06 -41.76 -9.80
N SER A 6 -7.21 -40.95 -8.75
CA SER A 6 -7.62 -41.38 -7.40
C SER A 6 -7.26 -40.33 -6.34
N LEU A 7 -8.27 -39.63 -5.83
CA LEU A 7 -8.81 -39.69 -4.46
C LEU A 7 -7.97 -38.95 -3.41
N PHE A 8 -8.25 -37.66 -3.24
CA PHE A 8 -8.18 -37.04 -1.93
C PHE A 8 -9.59 -36.64 -1.52
N THR A 9 -9.98 -37.19 -0.38
CA THR A 9 -11.27 -37.05 0.32
C THR A 9 -11.61 -35.59 0.60
N PRO A 10 -12.88 -35.17 0.43
CA PRO A 10 -13.28 -33.81 0.77
C PRO A 10 -13.31 -33.66 2.29
N ILE A 11 -12.38 -32.87 2.83
CA ILE A 11 -12.57 -32.28 4.16
C ILE A 11 -13.75 -31.31 4.01
N THR A 12 -14.85 -31.64 4.67
CA THR A 12 -16.03 -30.80 4.81
C THR A 12 -15.63 -29.51 5.52
N VAL A 13 -15.24 -28.49 4.76
CA VAL A 13 -15.17 -27.13 5.25
C VAL A 13 -16.60 -26.63 5.32
N SER A 14 -17.15 -26.60 6.53
CA SER A 14 -18.43 -25.96 6.83
C SER A 14 -18.32 -24.47 6.51
N LEU A 15 -18.67 -24.11 5.27
CA LEU A 15 -18.80 -22.74 4.82
C LEU A 15 -20.09 -22.18 5.43
N ALA A 16 -20.01 -21.72 6.68
CA ALA A 16 -21.06 -20.93 7.30
C ALA A 16 -21.13 -19.59 6.53
N PHE A 17 -22.15 -19.45 5.70
CA PHE A 17 -22.56 -18.18 5.07
C PHE A 17 -23.02 -17.23 6.19
N LEU A 18 -22.07 -16.51 6.80
CA LEU A 18 -22.36 -15.30 7.55
C LEU A 18 -22.48 -14.16 6.54
N LEU A 19 -23.66 -13.54 6.56
CA LEU A 19 -24.11 -12.43 5.71
C LEU A 19 -22.98 -11.45 5.35
N ALA A 20 -22.76 -11.27 4.05
CA ALA A 20 -21.87 -10.26 3.51
C ALA A 20 -22.29 -8.88 4.01
N GLN A 21 -21.51 -8.31 4.92
CA GLN A 21 -21.53 -6.88 5.22
C GLN A 21 -20.34 -6.23 4.51
N PRO A 22 -20.53 -5.09 3.81
CA PRO A 22 -19.43 -4.41 3.14
C PRO A 22 -18.73 -3.52 4.16
N VAL A 23 -17.48 -3.81 4.53
CA VAL A 23 -16.80 -2.93 5.49
C VAL A 23 -15.29 -2.87 5.26
N ALA A 24 -14.80 -1.66 4.97
CA ALA A 24 -13.56 -1.15 5.56
C ALA A 24 -12.31 -1.43 4.72
N ILE A 25 -11.35 -0.50 4.66
CA ILE A 25 -10.14 -0.60 3.84
C ILE A 25 -8.92 -0.35 4.75
N ALA A 26 -7.99 -1.32 4.85
CA ALA A 26 -6.59 -0.95 4.98
C ALA A 26 -6.23 -0.27 3.66
N LYS A 27 -5.73 0.98 3.69
CA LYS A 27 -5.50 1.79 2.48
C LYS A 27 -5.00 0.94 1.31
N PRO A 28 -5.54 1.09 0.09
CA PRO A 28 -4.83 0.57 -1.07
C PRO A 28 -3.38 1.07 -1.01
N PRO A 29 -2.42 0.25 -1.47
CA PRO A 29 -1.05 0.71 -1.64
C PRO A 29 -1.12 2.07 -2.33
N ALA A 30 -0.37 3.05 -1.80
CA ALA A 30 -0.41 4.43 -2.25
C ALA A 30 -0.44 4.51 -3.78
N HIS A 31 -1.16 5.49 -4.32
CA HIS A 31 -1.40 5.73 -5.75
C HIS A 31 -0.14 5.91 -6.63
N ASN A 32 1.03 5.62 -6.11
CA ASN A 32 2.30 5.70 -6.80
C ASN A 32 2.85 4.28 -6.95
N GLY A 33 3.23 3.91 -8.17
CA GLY A 33 3.99 2.69 -8.44
C GLY A 33 5.31 2.62 -7.66
N PRO A 34 6.16 1.61 -7.89
CA PRO A 34 7.39 1.41 -7.11
C PRO A 34 8.27 2.67 -7.14
N LEU A 35 8.30 3.31 -8.29
CA LEU A 35 8.90 4.61 -8.51
C LEU A 35 7.82 5.69 -8.64
N HIS A 36 8.06 6.85 -8.03
CA HIS A 36 7.23 8.04 -8.17
C HIS A 36 7.53 8.73 -9.50
N ILE A 37 7.20 8.09 -10.63
CA ILE A 37 7.61 8.57 -11.96
C ILE A 37 6.81 9.79 -12.44
N HIS A 38 5.58 10.01 -11.97
CA HIS A 38 4.71 11.04 -12.54
C HIS A 38 5.25 12.47 -12.39
N PRO A 39 5.81 12.89 -11.23
CA PRO A 39 6.51 14.17 -11.12
C PRO A 39 7.72 14.27 -12.06
N ILE A 40 8.53 13.21 -12.14
CA ILE A 40 9.73 13.16 -12.98
C ILE A 40 9.37 13.38 -14.45
N LEU A 41 8.37 12.66 -14.96
CA LEU A 41 7.90 12.79 -16.34
C LEU A 41 7.39 14.19 -16.69
N LYS A 42 6.92 14.98 -15.72
CA LYS A 42 6.52 16.37 -15.95
C LYS A 42 7.71 17.31 -16.17
N GLN A 43 8.86 16.97 -15.59
CA GLN A 43 10.09 17.73 -15.77
C GLN A 43 10.81 17.36 -17.07
N LEU A 44 10.48 16.22 -17.70
CA LEU A 44 11.06 15.82 -18.97
C LEU A 44 10.47 16.58 -20.16
N ASP A 45 11.33 16.88 -21.12
CA ASP A 45 10.97 17.52 -22.38
C ASP A 45 10.41 16.47 -23.36
N LEU A 46 9.24 15.93 -23.04
CA LEU A 46 8.57 14.88 -23.81
C LEU A 46 7.94 15.42 -25.11
N THR A 47 8.07 14.67 -26.20
CA THR A 47 7.32 14.92 -27.44
C THR A 47 5.83 14.61 -27.24
N ASP A 48 4.97 15.16 -28.11
CA ASP A 48 3.52 14.87 -28.04
C ASP A 48 3.22 13.37 -28.23
N ALA A 49 3.97 12.71 -29.11
CA ALA A 49 3.88 11.26 -29.32
C ALA A 49 4.22 10.50 -28.03
N GLN A 50 5.37 10.81 -27.39
CA GLN A 50 5.75 10.19 -26.11
C GLN A 50 4.70 10.41 -25.02
N ARG A 51 4.14 11.64 -24.90
CA ARG A 51 3.09 11.93 -23.91
C ARG A 51 1.84 11.09 -24.15
N GLN A 52 1.46 10.89 -25.42
CA GLN A 52 0.33 10.05 -25.79
C GLN A 52 0.57 8.58 -25.44
N ASP A 53 1.75 8.05 -25.78
CA ASP A 53 2.14 6.66 -25.50
C ASP A 53 2.18 6.39 -23.99
N ILE A 54 2.83 7.27 -23.22
CA ILE A 54 2.89 7.18 -21.75
C ILE A 54 1.49 7.20 -21.14
N ARG A 55 0.59 8.09 -21.62
CA ARG A 55 -0.79 8.16 -21.12
C ARG A 55 -1.53 6.85 -21.40
N LEU A 56 -1.33 6.25 -22.58
CA LEU A 56 -1.93 4.98 -22.94
C LEU A 56 -1.43 3.84 -22.03
N LEU A 57 -0.11 3.75 -21.82
CA LEU A 57 0.51 2.76 -20.92
C LEU A 57 -0.04 2.86 -19.49
N ILE A 58 -0.12 4.06 -18.94
CA ILE A 58 -0.67 4.29 -17.58
C ILE A 58 -2.16 3.89 -17.52
N LYS A 59 -2.95 4.25 -18.56
CA LYS A 59 -4.37 3.92 -18.62
C LYS A 59 -4.60 2.41 -18.73
N GLN A 60 -3.82 1.72 -19.54
CA GLN A 60 -3.85 0.26 -19.66
C GLN A 60 -3.50 -0.40 -18.33
N ASN A 61 -2.39 -0.02 -17.70
CA ASN A 61 -1.99 -0.56 -16.40
C ASN A 61 -3.07 -0.33 -15.33
N ARG A 62 -3.64 0.87 -15.27
CA ARG A 62 -4.76 1.17 -14.37
C ARG A 62 -5.94 0.23 -14.62
N THR A 63 -6.37 0.09 -15.87
CA THR A 63 -7.50 -0.77 -16.25
C THR A 63 -7.24 -2.23 -15.87
N THR A 64 -6.03 -2.72 -16.10
CA THR A 64 -5.61 -4.07 -15.68
C THR A 64 -5.62 -4.20 -14.17
N LYS A 65 -5.09 -3.24 -13.41
CA LYS A 65 -5.10 -3.28 -11.94
C LYS A 65 -6.51 -3.19 -11.36
N ASP A 66 -7.43 -2.51 -12.04
CA ASP A 66 -8.83 -2.42 -11.63
C ASP A 66 -9.52 -3.81 -11.67
N THR A 67 -9.05 -4.77 -12.49
CA THR A 67 -9.58 -6.14 -12.47
C THR A 67 -9.22 -6.91 -11.20
N TYR A 68 -8.17 -6.50 -10.50
CA TYR A 68 -7.74 -7.06 -9.21
C TYR A 68 -8.38 -6.35 -8.01
N GLN A 69 -9.24 -5.35 -8.24
CA GLN A 69 -9.88 -4.62 -7.16
C GLN A 69 -10.68 -5.54 -6.20
N PRO A 70 -11.46 -6.53 -6.68
CA PRO A 70 -12.17 -7.45 -5.79
C PRO A 70 -11.21 -8.24 -4.89
N ASP A 71 -10.10 -8.75 -5.44
CA ASP A 71 -9.10 -9.50 -4.67
C ASP A 71 -8.41 -8.62 -3.63
N GLN A 72 -8.15 -7.36 -3.98
CA GLN A 72 -7.60 -6.37 -3.04
C GLN A 72 -8.57 -6.05 -1.91
N GLU A 73 -9.87 -5.99 -2.18
CA GLU A 73 -10.90 -5.76 -1.16
C GLU A 73 -11.03 -7.00 -0.27
N SER A 74 -11.14 -8.17 -0.86
CA SER A 74 -11.26 -9.45 -0.15
C SER A 74 -10.08 -9.75 0.78
N THR A 75 -8.83 -9.58 0.30
CA THR A 75 -7.63 -9.79 1.14
C THR A 75 -7.58 -8.84 2.33
N ARG A 76 -7.95 -7.57 2.13
CA ARG A 76 -8.00 -6.57 3.21
C ARG A 76 -9.08 -6.88 4.23
N GLU A 77 -10.25 -7.30 3.76
CA GLU A 77 -11.37 -7.69 4.63
C GLU A 77 -11.03 -8.94 5.44
N SER A 78 -10.40 -9.94 4.81
CA SER A 78 -9.95 -11.15 5.49
C SER A 78 -9.02 -10.82 6.66
N ILE A 79 -7.97 -10.02 6.43
CA ILE A 79 -7.03 -9.64 7.49
C ILE A 79 -7.74 -8.84 8.59
N ARG A 80 -8.63 -7.90 8.23
CA ARG A 80 -9.38 -7.12 9.22
C ARG A 80 -10.25 -8.00 10.09
N ASN A 81 -11.06 -8.87 9.49
CA ASN A 81 -12.00 -9.70 10.23
C ASN A 81 -11.25 -10.59 11.23
N LEU A 82 -10.10 -11.13 10.82
CA LEU A 82 -9.24 -11.92 11.70
C LEU A 82 -8.64 -11.08 12.85
N ILE A 83 -8.26 -9.83 12.59
CA ILE A 83 -7.75 -8.90 13.61
C ILE A 83 -8.83 -8.49 14.62
N GLN A 84 -10.08 -8.37 14.16
CA GLN A 84 -11.21 -7.91 14.98
C GLN A 84 -11.90 -9.04 15.74
N ASN A 85 -11.52 -10.29 15.49
CA ASN A 85 -11.94 -11.42 16.30
C ASN A 85 -11.34 -11.35 17.71
N ASP A 86 -12.05 -11.97 18.67
CA ASP A 86 -11.61 -12.06 20.06
C ASP A 86 -10.41 -13.02 20.24
N VAL A 87 -10.20 -13.93 19.27
CA VAL A 87 -9.17 -14.97 19.32
C VAL A 87 -8.12 -14.72 18.24
N TRP A 88 -6.86 -14.69 18.68
CA TRP A 88 -5.71 -14.61 17.77
C TRP A 88 -5.49 -15.93 17.02
N ALA A 89 -6.10 -16.05 15.84
CA ALA A 89 -5.91 -17.18 14.93
C ALA A 89 -4.63 -17.02 14.11
N GLN A 90 -3.47 -17.31 14.70
CA GLN A 90 -2.16 -17.07 14.07
C GLN A 90 -2.03 -17.69 12.67
N GLY A 91 -2.46 -18.94 12.49
CA GLY A 91 -2.35 -19.63 11.19
C GLY A 91 -3.16 -18.96 10.09
N ASP A 92 -4.38 -18.52 10.39
CA ASP A 92 -5.26 -17.85 9.43
C ASP A 92 -4.72 -16.46 9.07
N ILE A 93 -4.22 -15.72 10.06
CA ILE A 93 -3.61 -14.39 9.86
C ILE A 93 -2.35 -14.50 9.01
N SER A 94 -1.48 -15.46 9.31
CA SER A 94 -0.29 -15.73 8.50
C SER A 94 -0.66 -16.06 7.05
N SER A 95 -1.67 -16.91 6.84
CA SER A 95 -2.14 -17.27 5.50
C SER A 95 -2.71 -16.07 4.75
N ALA A 96 -3.51 -15.23 5.43
CA ALA A 96 -4.08 -14.02 4.83
C ALA A 96 -3.01 -12.98 4.47
N ILE A 97 -1.98 -12.82 5.31
CA ILE A 97 -0.82 -11.96 5.02
C ILE A 97 -0.05 -12.46 3.80
N GLN A 98 0.20 -13.76 3.69
CA GLN A 98 0.87 -14.34 2.52
C GLN A 98 0.07 -14.12 1.23
N ALA A 99 -1.26 -14.30 1.28
CA ALA A 99 -2.14 -14.00 0.15
C ALA A 99 -2.08 -12.52 -0.26
N GLU A 100 -2.10 -11.59 0.72
CA GLU A 100 -1.92 -10.15 0.44
C GLU A 100 -0.56 -9.88 -0.21
N GLN A 101 0.54 -10.46 0.30
CA GLN A 101 1.87 -10.27 -0.27
C GLN A 101 1.95 -10.77 -1.70
N HIS A 102 1.37 -11.93 -2.00
CA HIS A 102 1.31 -12.48 -3.35
C HIS A 102 0.56 -11.53 -4.30
N LEU A 103 -0.59 -11.01 -3.89
CA LEU A 103 -1.35 -10.04 -4.68
C LEU A 103 -0.58 -8.73 -4.89
N GLN A 104 0.06 -8.19 -3.84
CA GLN A 104 0.89 -6.99 -3.94
C GLN A 104 2.05 -7.18 -4.91
N ASN A 105 2.66 -8.36 -4.90
CA ASN A 105 3.74 -8.76 -5.81
C ASN A 105 3.28 -8.78 -7.27
N GLN A 106 2.09 -9.31 -7.56
CA GLN A 106 1.49 -9.28 -8.90
C GLN A 106 1.20 -7.84 -9.36
N LEU A 107 0.57 -7.03 -8.51
CA LEU A 107 0.27 -5.63 -8.83
C LEU A 107 1.53 -4.79 -9.05
N ARG A 108 2.58 -5.06 -8.27
CA ARG A 108 3.88 -4.41 -8.40
C ARG A 108 4.56 -4.80 -9.70
N TRP A 109 4.45 -6.04 -10.13
CA TRP A 109 4.97 -6.49 -11.42
C TRP A 109 4.31 -5.75 -12.59
N LEU A 110 2.99 -5.51 -12.53
CA LEU A 110 2.29 -4.70 -13.53
C LEU A 110 2.85 -3.27 -13.59
N ASP A 111 3.12 -2.67 -12.43
CA ASP A 111 3.73 -1.34 -12.38
C ASP A 111 5.16 -1.35 -12.94
N ILE A 112 6.00 -2.34 -12.59
CA ILE A 112 7.37 -2.46 -13.09
C ILE A 112 7.38 -2.57 -14.62
N LYS A 113 6.54 -3.44 -15.19
CA LYS A 113 6.37 -3.58 -16.65
C LYS A 113 6.03 -2.24 -17.29
N THR A 114 5.05 -1.55 -16.74
CA THR A 114 4.60 -0.26 -17.27
C THR A 114 5.70 0.80 -17.18
N GLN A 115 6.42 0.85 -16.06
CA GLN A 115 7.51 1.81 -15.85
C GLN A 115 8.70 1.54 -16.78
N GLN A 116 9.01 0.28 -17.04
CA GLN A 116 10.06 -0.11 -17.98
C GLN A 116 9.66 0.24 -19.43
N GLN A 117 8.41 0.00 -19.81
CA GLN A 117 7.90 0.43 -21.12
C GLN A 117 7.98 1.96 -21.27
N ILE A 118 7.63 2.72 -20.23
CA ILE A 118 7.80 4.17 -20.23
C ILE A 118 9.27 4.55 -20.38
N TRP A 119 10.18 3.91 -19.63
CA TRP A 119 11.62 4.15 -19.75
C TRP A 119 12.13 3.94 -21.18
N LEU A 120 11.66 2.90 -21.87
CA LEU A 120 12.03 2.61 -23.25
C LEU A 120 11.45 3.62 -24.28
N THR A 121 10.42 4.40 -23.93
CA THR A 121 9.93 5.49 -24.81
C THR A 121 10.81 6.74 -24.77
N LEU A 122 11.70 6.85 -23.78
CA LEU A 122 12.56 8.02 -23.58
C LEU A 122 13.81 7.93 -24.46
N ASP A 123 14.25 9.08 -24.97
CA ASP A 123 15.56 9.20 -25.61
C ASP A 123 16.70 9.29 -24.58
N ASP A 124 17.95 9.23 -25.04
CA ASP A 124 19.12 9.20 -24.16
C ASP A 124 19.24 10.46 -23.28
N ALA A 125 18.90 11.64 -23.80
CA ALA A 125 18.95 12.89 -23.03
C ALA A 125 17.87 12.91 -21.94
N GLN A 126 16.67 12.44 -22.26
CA GLN A 126 15.56 12.28 -21.33
C GLN A 126 15.84 11.21 -20.27
N LYS A 127 16.46 10.09 -20.64
CA LYS A 127 16.90 9.03 -19.71
C LYS A 127 17.89 9.55 -18.67
N VAL A 128 18.87 10.35 -19.10
CA VAL A 128 19.83 11.00 -18.19
C VAL A 128 19.12 11.94 -17.21
N LYS A 129 18.22 12.80 -17.71
CA LYS A 129 17.43 13.72 -16.86
C LYS A 129 16.53 12.96 -15.88
N PHE A 130 15.91 11.88 -16.34
CA PHE A 130 15.06 11.02 -15.51
C PHE A 130 15.84 10.44 -14.31
N LEU A 131 17.04 9.91 -14.55
CA LEU A 131 17.90 9.38 -13.49
C LEU A 131 18.32 10.48 -12.50
N GLY A 132 18.69 11.67 -12.99
CA GLY A 132 19.07 12.79 -12.14
C GLY A 132 17.94 13.25 -11.21
N GLU A 133 16.70 13.37 -11.71
CA GLU A 133 15.53 13.69 -10.88
C GLU A 133 15.19 12.57 -9.88
N LEU A 134 15.44 11.32 -10.27
CA LEU A 134 15.20 10.17 -9.41
C LEU A 134 16.18 10.12 -8.23
N ASP A 135 17.44 10.50 -8.45
CA ASP A 135 18.47 10.63 -7.41
C ASP A 135 18.22 11.85 -6.51
N ALA A 136 17.81 12.99 -7.09
CA ALA A 136 17.42 14.17 -6.33
C ALA A 136 16.24 13.90 -5.37
N GLU A 137 15.25 13.09 -5.79
CA GLU A 137 14.16 12.64 -4.93
C GLU A 137 14.64 11.77 -3.74
N GLN A 138 15.77 11.05 -3.90
CA GLN A 138 16.36 10.27 -2.81
C GLN A 138 17.02 11.19 -1.78
N GLU A 139 17.79 12.18 -2.24
CA GLU A 139 18.47 13.14 -1.36
C GLU A 139 17.48 14.03 -0.59
N GLU A 140 16.43 14.52 -1.24
CA GLU A 140 15.39 15.32 -0.58
C GLU A 140 14.61 14.55 0.49
N LYS A 141 14.42 13.23 0.33
CA LYS A 141 13.77 12.38 1.33
C LYS A 141 14.71 11.97 2.48
N GLY A 142 16.02 12.08 2.29
CA GLY A 142 17.04 11.89 3.33
C GLY A 142 17.02 12.99 4.40
N HIS A 143 16.69 14.22 4.00
CA HIS A 143 16.45 15.34 4.90
C HIS A 143 14.96 15.38 5.26
N GLY A 144 14.63 15.09 6.53
CA GLY A 144 13.25 15.04 7.01
C GLY A 144 12.41 16.21 6.49
N LEU A 145 11.34 15.88 5.74
CA LEU A 145 10.27 16.76 5.24
C LEU A 145 10.48 18.24 5.61
N LYS A 146 11.25 18.98 4.80
CA LYS A 146 11.10 20.43 4.80
C LYS A 146 9.68 20.70 4.32
N PRO A 147 8.83 21.42 5.08
CA PRO A 147 7.52 21.77 4.60
C PRO A 147 7.72 22.58 3.33
N GLN A 148 7.30 22.02 2.20
CA GLN A 148 7.21 22.73 0.94
C GLN A 148 6.32 23.95 1.22
N GLN A 149 6.93 25.13 1.33
CA GLN A 149 6.22 26.40 1.40
C GLN A 149 5.55 26.59 0.04
N SER A 150 4.36 26.02 -0.13
CA SER A 150 3.49 26.41 -1.22
C SER A 150 3.04 27.83 -0.93
N ASN A 151 3.61 28.81 -1.63
CA ASN A 151 3.11 30.18 -1.71
C ASN A 151 1.80 30.23 -2.52
N SER A 152 0.83 29.42 -2.14
CA SER A 152 -0.55 29.53 -2.63
C SER A 152 -1.37 30.15 -1.51
N ARG A 153 -1.78 31.40 -1.74
CA ARG A 153 -2.90 32.07 -1.08
C ARG A 153 -4.12 31.14 -1.17
N ASP A 154 -4.40 30.39 -0.11
CA ASP A 154 -5.74 29.86 0.09
C ASP A 154 -6.02 29.67 1.59
N ASN A 155 -7.25 29.98 1.95
CA ASN A 155 -7.76 30.12 3.30
C ASN A 155 -8.04 28.75 3.92
N SER A 156 -7.03 27.88 4.01
CA SER A 156 -7.16 26.52 4.51
C SER A 156 -6.70 26.40 5.96
N ASN A 157 -7.55 25.86 6.82
CA ASN A 157 -7.29 25.52 8.23
C ASN A 157 -5.83 25.08 8.48
N PRO A 158 -5.16 25.59 9.53
CA PRO A 158 -3.78 25.21 9.84
C PRO A 158 -3.68 23.69 9.95
N MET A 159 -2.71 23.11 9.23
CA MET A 159 -2.52 21.67 9.18
C MET A 159 -2.18 21.15 10.57
N MET A 160 -3.07 20.36 11.16
CA MET A 160 -2.86 19.86 12.52
C MET A 160 -1.61 18.98 12.63
N SER A 161 -0.87 19.21 13.71
CA SER A 161 0.32 18.42 14.05
C SER A 161 -0.04 16.94 14.25
N VAL A 162 0.97 16.06 14.18
CA VAL A 162 0.76 14.62 14.45
C VAL A 162 0.23 14.41 15.86
N ALA A 163 0.72 15.18 16.83
CA ALA A 163 0.26 15.12 18.21
C ALA A 163 -1.20 15.58 18.35
N GLN A 164 -1.61 16.65 17.65
CA GLN A 164 -3.00 17.13 17.66
C GLN A 164 -3.95 16.09 17.06
N ARG A 165 -3.61 15.51 15.90
CA ARG A 165 -4.41 14.45 15.28
C ARG A 165 -4.52 13.20 16.15
N GLN A 166 -3.45 12.86 16.85
CA GLN A 166 -3.47 11.73 17.79
C GLN A 166 -4.36 12.02 19.00
N ALA A 167 -4.26 13.22 19.57
CA ALA A 167 -5.10 13.64 20.69
C ALA A 167 -6.59 13.65 20.31
N GLU A 168 -6.94 14.12 19.12
CA GLU A 168 -8.32 14.03 18.60
C GLU A 168 -8.79 12.59 18.45
N HIS A 169 -7.95 11.69 17.94
CA HIS A 169 -8.28 10.26 17.86
C HIS A 169 -8.51 9.63 19.24
N PHE A 170 -7.70 10.00 20.24
CA PHE A 170 -7.85 9.53 21.60
C PHE A 170 -9.13 10.06 22.25
N ALA A 171 -9.44 11.34 22.02
CA ALA A 171 -10.66 11.96 22.50
C ALA A 171 -11.92 11.37 21.82
N ALA A 172 -11.88 11.15 20.51
CA ALA A 172 -12.99 10.58 19.74
C ALA A 172 -13.36 9.17 20.19
N LEU A 173 -12.38 8.38 20.63
CA LEU A 173 -12.58 7.02 21.16
C LEU A 173 -12.68 6.98 22.68
N ASN A 174 -12.61 8.14 23.36
CA ASN A 174 -12.57 8.23 24.82
C ASN A 174 -11.59 7.22 25.46
N LEU A 175 -10.37 7.12 24.91
CA LEU A 175 -9.41 6.08 25.33
C LEU A 175 -8.95 6.29 26.77
N THR A 176 -8.85 5.20 27.54
CA THR A 176 -8.24 5.22 28.86
C THR A 176 -6.75 5.53 28.78
N LYS A 177 -6.13 5.97 29.89
CA LYS A 177 -4.68 6.21 29.94
C LYS A 177 -3.87 4.96 29.56
N GLU A 178 -4.35 3.78 29.93
CA GLU A 178 -3.73 2.50 29.61
C GLU A 178 -3.81 2.21 28.10
N GLN A 179 -4.99 2.37 27.49
CA GLN A 179 -5.17 2.21 26.04
C GLN A 179 -4.33 3.22 25.23
N GLN A 180 -4.26 4.47 25.68
CA GLN A 180 -3.41 5.48 25.05
C GLN A 180 -1.92 5.11 25.13
N THR A 181 -1.48 4.58 26.28
CA THR A 181 -0.10 4.12 26.49
C THR A 181 0.24 2.92 25.62
N LEU A 182 -0.69 1.96 25.49
CA LEU A 182 -0.55 0.84 24.57
C LEU A 182 -0.36 1.32 23.12
N PHE A 183 -1.23 2.23 22.66
CA PHE A 183 -1.15 2.79 21.31
C PHE A 183 0.17 3.53 21.05
N THR A 184 0.59 4.41 21.96
CA THR A 184 1.83 5.19 21.79
C THR A 184 3.06 4.29 21.77
N THR A 185 3.08 3.26 22.61
CA THR A 185 4.19 2.30 22.70
C THR A 185 4.31 1.46 21.43
N GLN A 186 3.20 0.91 20.93
CA GLN A 186 3.20 0.19 19.66
C GLN A 186 3.63 1.10 18.51
N ARG A 187 3.16 2.35 18.49
CA ARG A 187 3.50 3.31 17.43
C ARG A 187 4.97 3.76 17.48
N SER A 188 5.55 3.88 18.66
CA SER A 188 6.97 4.21 18.81
C SER A 188 7.85 3.05 18.35
N ALA A 189 7.48 1.81 18.69
CA ALA A 189 8.15 0.61 18.23
C ALA A 189 8.12 0.48 16.70
N GLU A 190 6.95 0.67 16.07
CA GLU A 190 6.83 0.68 14.61
C GLU A 190 7.68 1.79 13.96
N LYS A 191 7.79 2.95 14.61
CA LYS A 191 8.62 4.06 14.11
C LYS A 191 10.11 3.72 14.21
N ALA A 192 10.55 3.12 15.32
CA ALA A 192 11.93 2.69 15.52
C ALA A 192 12.32 1.62 14.51
N ASP A 193 11.45 0.62 14.31
CA ASP A 193 11.67 -0.42 13.29
C ASP A 193 11.76 0.17 11.87
N LYS A 194 10.86 1.10 11.53
CA LYS A 194 10.93 1.81 10.25
C LYS A 194 12.29 2.51 10.04
N GLU A 195 12.83 3.12 11.09
CA GLU A 195 14.13 3.81 11.03
C GLU A 195 15.28 2.81 10.90
N ALA A 196 15.26 1.73 11.69
CA ALA A 196 16.25 0.67 11.60
C ALA A 196 16.31 0.02 10.21
N ASN A 197 15.16 -0.09 9.54
CA ASN A 197 15.04 -0.69 8.21
C ASN A 197 15.17 0.32 7.05
N LYS A 198 15.57 1.57 7.33
CA LYS A 198 15.67 2.61 6.29
C LYS A 198 16.64 2.23 5.17
N SER A 199 17.84 1.79 5.51
CA SER A 199 18.87 1.40 4.53
C SER A 199 18.44 0.22 3.66
N ALA A 200 17.80 -0.79 4.25
CA ALA A 200 17.27 -1.94 3.50
C ALA A 200 16.21 -1.50 2.48
N ARG A 201 15.39 -0.49 2.81
CA ARG A 201 14.41 0.08 1.88
C ARG A 201 15.05 0.87 0.75
N GLU A 202 16.13 1.60 1.05
CA GLU A 202 16.92 2.31 0.04
C GLU A 202 17.60 1.32 -0.92
N ALA A 203 18.20 0.25 -0.41
CA ALA A 203 18.76 -0.83 -1.22
C ALA A 203 17.71 -1.52 -2.10
N PHE A 204 16.55 -1.86 -1.54
CA PHE A 204 15.44 -2.42 -2.30
C PHE A 204 14.97 -1.48 -3.42
N ARG A 205 14.91 -0.16 -3.13
CA ARG A 205 14.57 0.85 -4.15
C ARG A 205 15.64 0.93 -5.24
N ALA A 206 16.93 0.89 -4.90
CA ALA A 206 18.02 0.86 -5.87
C ALA A 206 17.93 -0.34 -6.81
N GLN A 207 17.69 -1.54 -6.27
CA GLN A 207 17.47 -2.75 -7.08
C GLN A 207 16.24 -2.62 -7.98
N LEU A 208 15.13 -2.05 -7.48
CA LEU A 208 13.95 -1.77 -8.29
C LEU A 208 14.23 -0.80 -9.45
N ILE A 209 14.99 0.26 -9.21
CA ILE A 209 15.38 1.22 -10.25
C ILE A 209 16.15 0.48 -11.34
N SER A 210 17.16 -0.31 -10.97
CA SER A 210 17.95 -1.13 -11.89
C SER A 210 17.10 -2.06 -12.77
N ILE A 211 16.08 -2.71 -12.18
CA ILE A 211 15.15 -3.56 -12.95
C ILE A 211 14.35 -2.71 -13.95
N VAL A 212 13.80 -1.58 -13.52
CA VAL A 212 12.95 -0.73 -14.37
C VAL A 212 13.73 -0.06 -15.50
N THR A 213 14.97 0.37 -15.25
CA THR A 213 15.80 1.09 -16.22
C THR A 213 16.64 0.16 -17.10
N SER A 214 16.45 -1.15 -16.97
CA SER A 214 17.09 -2.14 -17.84
C SER A 214 16.49 -2.11 -19.26
N GLU A 215 17.34 -2.35 -20.26
CA GLU A 215 16.93 -2.44 -21.67
C GLU A 215 16.00 -3.65 -21.94
N SER A 216 16.06 -4.68 -21.08
CA SER A 216 15.22 -5.86 -21.17
C SER A 216 14.74 -6.29 -19.80
N LEU A 217 13.42 -6.44 -19.65
CA LEU A 217 12.82 -6.78 -18.37
C LEU A 217 13.12 -8.23 -17.97
N ASN A 218 13.79 -8.40 -16.83
CA ASN A 218 14.14 -9.71 -16.28
C ASN A 218 13.21 -10.09 -15.11
N GLU A 219 12.26 -10.99 -15.37
CA GLU A 219 11.34 -11.52 -14.36
C GLU A 219 12.07 -12.30 -13.25
N ALA A 220 13.21 -12.93 -13.55
CA ALA A 220 14.01 -13.63 -12.55
C ALA A 220 14.63 -12.64 -11.55
N SER A 221 15.08 -11.46 -12.01
CA SER A 221 15.58 -10.40 -11.11
C SER A 221 14.51 -9.89 -10.17
N TRP A 222 13.27 -9.73 -10.67
CA TRP A 222 12.14 -9.36 -9.84
C TRP A 222 11.79 -10.45 -8.81
N THR A 223 11.75 -11.71 -9.24
CA THR A 223 11.46 -12.86 -8.37
C THR A 223 12.51 -13.01 -7.27
N ALA A 224 13.79 -12.84 -7.60
CA ALA A 224 14.88 -12.87 -6.63
C ALA A 224 14.76 -11.73 -5.59
N LEU A 225 14.49 -10.51 -6.05
CA LEU A 225 14.29 -9.35 -5.18
C LEU A 225 13.09 -9.53 -4.23
N GLN A 226 12.02 -10.17 -4.71
CA GLN A 226 10.88 -10.52 -3.88
C GLN A 226 11.27 -11.50 -2.76
N ALA A 227 11.95 -12.59 -3.11
CA ALA A 227 12.36 -13.64 -2.18
C ALA A 227 13.30 -13.10 -1.09
N GLU A 228 14.25 -12.23 -1.46
CA GLU A 228 15.19 -11.57 -0.52
C GLU A 228 14.46 -10.81 0.59
N THR A 229 13.31 -10.23 0.27
CA THR A 229 12.59 -9.30 1.16
C THR A 229 11.28 -9.87 1.71
N GLU A 230 10.92 -11.10 1.35
CA GLU A 230 9.64 -11.72 1.70
C GLU A 230 9.49 -11.92 3.20
N ALA A 231 10.46 -12.59 3.83
CA ALA A 231 10.43 -12.89 5.25
C ALA A 231 10.31 -11.61 6.09
N GLN A 232 11.11 -10.59 5.80
CA GLN A 232 11.05 -9.32 6.51
C GLN A 232 9.70 -8.62 6.34
N ARG A 233 9.15 -8.58 5.12
CA ARG A 233 7.81 -8.02 4.89
C ARG A 233 6.73 -8.79 5.65
N PHE A 234 6.88 -10.11 5.76
CA PHE A 234 5.93 -10.98 6.45
C PHE A 234 5.95 -10.71 7.95
N GLU A 235 7.12 -10.69 8.56
CA GLU A 235 7.28 -10.39 9.99
C GLU A 235 6.73 -9.01 10.35
N HIS A 236 6.97 -8.00 9.49
CA HIS A 236 6.40 -6.66 9.68
C HIS A 236 4.88 -6.64 9.61
N ALA A 237 4.31 -7.32 8.61
CA ALA A 237 2.86 -7.43 8.47
C ALA A 237 2.24 -8.17 9.66
N LEU A 238 2.88 -9.25 10.12
CA LEU A 238 2.42 -10.04 11.26
C LEU A 238 2.48 -9.25 12.57
N THR A 239 3.58 -8.55 12.81
CA THR A 239 3.75 -7.67 13.98
C THR A 239 2.68 -6.58 13.98
N ARG A 240 2.42 -5.97 12.82
CA ARG A 240 1.37 -4.96 12.68
C ARG A 240 -0.02 -5.52 12.95
N ALA A 241 -0.34 -6.69 12.39
CA ALA A 241 -1.61 -7.35 12.64
C ALA A 241 -1.79 -7.68 14.12
N LYS A 242 -0.73 -8.16 14.78
CA LYS A 242 -0.72 -8.45 16.22
C LYS A 242 -0.94 -7.20 17.06
N ASN A 243 -0.27 -6.09 16.72
CA ASN A 243 -0.46 -4.80 17.41
C ASN A 243 -1.91 -4.32 17.27
N GLN A 244 -2.46 -4.40 16.05
CA GLN A 244 -3.85 -4.02 15.77
C GLN A 244 -4.85 -4.89 16.54
N HIS A 245 -4.66 -6.21 16.56
CA HIS A 245 -5.51 -7.15 17.30
C HIS A 245 -5.44 -6.88 18.81
N THR A 246 -4.23 -6.68 19.34
CA THR A 246 -4.02 -6.37 20.76
C THR A 246 -4.70 -5.05 21.14
N PHE A 247 -4.58 -4.02 20.30
CA PHE A 247 -5.24 -2.74 20.55
C PHE A 247 -6.76 -2.88 20.46
N TRP A 248 -7.29 -3.55 19.42
CA TRP A 248 -8.72 -3.78 19.23
C TRP A 248 -9.36 -4.49 20.42
N ASN A 249 -8.74 -5.56 20.91
CA ASN A 249 -9.22 -6.34 22.05
C ASN A 249 -9.01 -5.65 23.40
N ALA A 250 -8.23 -4.57 23.46
CA ALA A 250 -8.13 -3.71 24.65
C ALA A 250 -9.23 -2.64 24.70
N LEU A 251 -9.99 -2.44 23.62
CA LEU A 251 -11.11 -1.50 23.57
C LEU A 251 -12.38 -2.11 24.16
N THR A 252 -13.25 -1.27 24.71
CA THR A 252 -14.62 -1.68 25.08
C THR A 252 -15.47 -1.88 23.82
N SER A 253 -16.58 -2.60 23.93
CA SER A 253 -17.50 -2.81 22.81
C SER A 253 -18.03 -1.49 22.23
N GLU A 254 -18.26 -0.48 23.07
CA GLU A 254 -18.66 0.87 22.63
C GLU A 254 -17.56 1.57 21.83
N GLN A 255 -16.31 1.46 22.29
CA GLN A 255 -15.15 2.02 21.60
C GLN A 255 -14.87 1.30 20.28
N GLN A 256 -15.03 -0.03 20.23
CA GLN A 256 -14.92 -0.83 19.01
C GLN A 256 -15.96 -0.39 17.97
N SER A 257 -17.22 -0.23 18.38
CA SER A 257 -18.30 0.27 17.51
C SER A 257 -17.98 1.67 16.97
N THR A 258 -17.57 2.59 17.86
CA THR A 258 -17.19 3.96 17.48
C THR A 258 -16.04 3.96 16.47
N LEU A 259 -15.01 3.13 16.70
CA LEU A 259 -13.89 3.00 15.78
C LEU A 259 -14.33 2.45 14.42
N GLN A 260 -15.25 1.49 14.40
CA GLN A 260 -15.82 0.95 13.16
C GLN A 260 -16.59 2.01 12.37
N GLU A 261 -17.46 2.80 13.02
CA GLU A 261 -18.18 3.89 12.38
C GLU A 261 -17.26 4.98 11.81
N MET A 262 -16.18 5.31 12.53
CA MET A 262 -15.15 6.22 12.05
C MET A 262 -14.47 5.68 10.78
N MET A 263 -14.19 4.38 10.74
CA MET A 263 -13.60 3.71 9.57
C MET A 263 -14.56 3.73 8.36
N GLU A 264 -15.84 3.41 8.56
CA GLU A 264 -16.85 3.43 7.51
C GLU A 264 -17.11 4.84 6.96
N SER A 265 -17.22 5.82 7.86
CA SER A 265 -17.40 7.22 7.49
C SER A 265 -16.24 7.73 6.64
N ARG A 266 -15.02 7.32 6.97
CA ARG A 266 -13.83 7.61 6.16
C ARG A 266 -13.91 6.94 4.79
N GLN A 267 -14.30 5.67 4.71
CA GLN A 267 -14.45 4.95 3.44
C GLN A 267 -15.51 5.61 2.52
N LYS A 268 -16.64 6.05 3.08
CA LYS A 268 -17.69 6.79 2.36
C LYS A 268 -17.17 8.13 1.82
N ARG A 269 -16.31 8.83 2.56
CA ARG A 269 -15.66 10.07 2.09
C ARG A 269 -14.64 9.78 0.97
N GLU A 270 -13.82 8.74 1.12
CA GLU A 270 -12.80 8.37 0.14
C GLU A 270 -13.42 7.85 -1.18
N SER A 271 -14.48 7.05 -1.12
CA SER A 271 -15.22 6.60 -2.31
C SER A 271 -15.88 7.76 -3.06
N LYS A 272 -16.52 8.71 -2.36
CA LYS A 272 -17.05 9.95 -2.97
C LYS A 272 -15.96 10.74 -3.69
N LYS A 273 -14.77 10.87 -3.08
CA LYS A 273 -13.62 11.54 -3.71
C LYS A 273 -13.17 10.80 -4.97
N ARG A 274 -13.04 9.48 -4.96
CA ARG A 274 -12.69 8.69 -6.16
C ARG A 274 -13.71 8.90 -7.30
N ASN A 275 -15.00 8.95 -6.98
CA ASN A 275 -16.06 9.15 -7.97
C ASN A 275 -16.10 10.59 -8.53
N SER A 276 -15.71 11.60 -7.76
CA SER A 276 -15.66 12.98 -8.26
C SER A 276 -14.51 13.21 -9.26
N PHE A 277 -13.35 12.60 -9.03
CA PHE A 277 -12.22 12.69 -9.97
C PHE A 277 -12.42 11.87 -11.25
N GLY A 278 -13.25 10.82 -11.22
CA GLY A 278 -13.58 10.03 -12.41
C GLY A 278 -14.59 10.69 -13.37
N ARG A 279 -15.23 11.80 -12.98
CA ARG A 279 -16.22 12.54 -13.80
C ARG A 279 -15.65 13.76 -14.53
N ALA A 280 -14.42 14.17 -14.25
CA ALA A 280 -13.84 15.37 -14.84
C ALA A 280 -13.30 15.16 -16.28
N ASP A 281 -13.27 13.93 -16.79
CA ASP A 281 -12.80 13.58 -18.14
C ASP A 281 -13.93 12.98 -19.02
N ARG A 282 -15.14 13.56 -18.97
CA ARG A 282 -16.18 13.31 -20.00
C ARG A 282 -16.52 14.59 -20.72
#